data_AF-A0A6G3WXP1-F1
#
_entry.id   AF-A0A6G3WXP1-F1
#
_cell.length_a   1.000
_cell.length_b   1.000
_cell.length_c   1.000
_cell.angle_alpha   90.00
_cell.angle_beta   90.00
_cell.angle_gamma   90.00
#
_symmetry.space_group_name_H-M   'P 1'
#
loop_
_entity.id
_entity.type
_entity.pdbx_description
1 polymer ?
#
loop_
_entity_poly.entity_id
_entity_poly.type
_entity_poly.pdbx_seq_one_letter_code
_entity_poly.pdbx_strand_id
1 'polypeptide(L)'
;CDFGEVIDPPSADVTGHVVEMLAVEGLAHHPRTREGIEWLLAEQEACGAWFGRWGVNYVYGTGSVVPALIAAGLPAGHPAIRRAVAWLESVQNDDGGWGE
;
A
#
# COMPACT_ATOMS: atom_id res chain seq x y z
N CYS A 1 13.49 28.86 -4.79
CA CYS A 1 13.97 27.48 -4.99
C CYS A 1 13.40 26.67 -3.84
N ASP A 2 12.33 25.93 -4.09
CA ASP A 2 11.74 25.02 -3.11
C ASP A 2 12.40 23.65 -3.35
N PHE A 3 13.26 23.23 -2.43
CA PHE A 3 14.21 22.14 -2.64
C PHE A 3 13.74 20.90 -1.87
N GLY A 4 12.68 20.25 -2.35
CA GLY A 4 12.20 18.96 -1.85
C GLY A 4 11.72 18.95 -0.40
N GLU A 5 11.30 17.77 0.06
CA GLU A 5 10.86 17.56 1.44
C GLU A 5 12.03 17.70 2.42
N VAL A 6 11.84 18.47 3.49
CA VAL A 6 12.86 18.78 4.51
C VAL A 6 12.82 17.80 5.69
N ILE A 7 11.77 16.99 5.76
CA ILE A 7 11.56 15.93 6.76
C ILE A 7 11.17 14.63 6.05
N ASP A 8 11.47 13.49 6.68
CA ASP A 8 11.16 12.15 6.15
C ASP A 8 10.00 11.53 6.96
N PRO A 9 8.74 11.92 6.68
CA PRO A 9 7.59 11.30 7.32
C PRO A 9 7.36 9.86 6.81
N PRO A 10 6.64 9.02 7.57
CA PRO A 10 6.25 7.70 7.12
C PRO A 10 5.51 7.74 5.77
N SER A 11 5.69 6.70 4.97
CA SER A 11 5.05 6.56 3.65
C SER A 11 4.47 5.16 3.48
N ALA A 12 3.38 5.06 2.70
CA ALA A 12 2.64 3.83 2.49
C ALA A 12 3.44 2.76 1.76
N ASP A 13 4.23 3.15 0.76
CA ASP A 13 5.11 2.23 0.02
C ASP A 13 6.23 1.66 0.89
N VAL A 14 6.94 2.48 1.66
CA VAL A 14 8.00 1.99 2.58
C VAL A 14 7.40 1.10 3.68
N THR A 15 6.30 1.53 4.29
CA THR A 15 5.62 0.75 5.33
C THR A 15 5.10 -0.57 4.77
N GLY A 16 4.56 -0.57 3.55
CA GLY A 16 4.13 -1.76 2.82
C GLY A 16 5.26 -2.78 2.69
N HIS A 17 6.41 -2.38 2.14
CA HIS A 17 7.56 -3.28 1.99
C HIS A 17 8.06 -3.86 3.33
N VAL A 18 8.11 -3.05 4.40
CA VAL A 18 8.54 -3.53 5.72
C VAL A 18 7.52 -4.51 6.31
N VAL A 19 6.22 -4.22 6.21
CA VAL A 19 5.15 -5.12 6.66
C VAL A 19 5.19 -6.44 5.89
N GLU A 20 5.37 -6.40 4.58
CA GLU A 20 5.48 -7.60 3.74
C GLU A 20 6.68 -8.47 4.17
N MET A 21 7.87 -7.87 4.29
CA MET A 21 9.06 -8.58 4.74
C MET A 21 8.86 -9.21 6.12
N LEU A 22 8.34 -8.46 7.09
CA LEU A 22 8.08 -8.98 8.44
C LEU A 22 7.06 -10.12 8.42
N ALA A 23 6.03 -10.03 7.59
CA ALA A 23 5.05 -11.09 7.43
C ALA A 23 5.68 -12.37 6.85
N VAL A 24 6.52 -12.25 5.83
CA VAL A 24 7.27 -13.37 5.22
C VAL A 24 8.20 -14.04 6.23
N GLU A 25 8.83 -13.28 7.13
CA GLU A 25 9.66 -13.79 8.22
C GLU A 25 8.83 -14.40 9.39
N GLY A 26 7.51 -14.54 9.24
CA GLY A 26 6.63 -15.12 10.27
C GLY A 26 6.31 -14.19 11.43
N LEU A 27 6.58 -12.88 11.29
CA LEU A 27 6.34 -11.85 12.31
C LEU A 27 5.06 -11.05 12.07
N ALA A 28 4.11 -11.56 11.29
CA ALA A 28 2.83 -10.91 11.00
C ALA A 28 2.04 -10.52 12.28
N HIS A 29 2.14 -11.35 13.33
CA HIS A 29 1.44 -11.12 14.61
C HIS A 29 2.25 -10.28 15.62
N HIS A 30 3.49 -9.93 15.29
CA HIS A 30 4.31 -9.10 16.17
C HIS A 30 3.65 -7.71 16.34
N PRO A 31 3.59 -7.12 17.55
CA PRO A 31 2.87 -5.86 17.79
C PRO A 31 3.24 -4.73 16.83
N ARG A 32 4.54 -4.56 16.53
CA ARG A 32 5.02 -3.53 15.59
C ARG A 32 4.54 -3.75 14.15
N THR A 33 4.43 -5.00 13.70
CA THR A 33 3.88 -5.31 12.37
C THR A 33 2.40 -4.98 12.33
N ARG A 34 1.66 -5.27 13.42
CA ARG A 34 0.24 -4.95 13.53
C ARG A 34 -0.01 -3.44 13.53
N GLU A 35 0.82 -2.67 14.22
CA GLU A 35 0.78 -1.20 14.17
C GLU A 35 1.01 -0.69 12.73
N GLY A 36 1.96 -1.26 11.99
CA GLY A 36 2.18 -0.93 10.58
C GLY A 36 0.98 -1.26 9.69
N ILE A 37 0.35 -2.42 9.89
CA ILE A 37 -0.88 -2.81 9.19
C ILE A 37 -2.01 -1.83 9.47
N GLU A 38 -2.24 -1.49 10.75
CA GLU A 38 -3.28 -0.54 11.15
C GLU A 38 -3.04 0.84 10.55
N TRP A 39 -1.79 1.30 10.54
CA TRP A 39 -1.41 2.56 9.90
C TRP A 39 -1.69 2.53 8.38
N LEU A 40 -1.29 1.47 7.67
CA LEU A 40 -1.61 1.30 6.24
C LEU A 40 -3.12 1.33 5.99
N LEU A 41 -3.92 0.67 6.81
CA LEU A 41 -5.38 0.69 6.68
C LEU A 41 -5.96 2.10 6.89
N ALA A 42 -5.37 2.90 7.77
CA ALA A 42 -5.78 4.27 8.04
C ALA A 42 -5.41 5.26 6.92
N GLU A 43 -4.28 5.02 6.24
CA GLU A 43 -3.79 5.87 5.15
C GLU A 43 -4.45 5.56 3.79
N GLN A 44 -5.37 4.60 3.72
CA GLN A 44 -6.07 4.31 2.46
C GLN A 44 -6.95 5.49 2.08
N GLU A 45 -6.76 6.02 0.86
CA GLU A 45 -7.54 7.17 0.39
C GLU A 45 -8.99 6.81 0.08
N ALA A 46 -9.83 7.83 -0.08
CA ALA A 46 -11.26 7.69 -0.39
C ALA A 46 -11.53 6.93 -1.71
N CYS A 47 -10.62 7.04 -2.68
CA CYS A 47 -10.69 6.27 -3.94
C CYS A 47 -10.37 4.78 -3.75
N GLY A 48 -9.68 4.41 -2.67
CA GLY A 48 -9.23 3.03 -2.39
C GLY A 48 -7.75 2.80 -2.65
N ALA A 49 -7.02 3.77 -3.17
CA ALA A 49 -5.58 3.70 -3.44
C ALA A 49 -4.74 4.12 -2.24
N TRP A 50 -3.42 3.91 -2.37
CA TRP A 50 -2.40 4.52 -1.52
C TRP A 50 -1.45 5.34 -2.37
N PHE A 51 -1.07 6.51 -1.86
CA PHE A 51 -0.03 7.35 -2.46
C PHE A 51 1.34 6.66 -2.41
N GLY A 52 2.01 6.57 -3.55
CA GLY A 52 3.39 6.12 -3.67
C GLY A 52 4.34 7.32 -3.55
N ARG A 53 5.11 7.39 -2.45
CA ARG A 53 6.00 8.52 -2.21
C ARG A 53 7.25 8.45 -3.08
N TRP A 54 7.76 7.24 -3.31
CA TRP A 54 9.06 6.97 -3.91
C TRP A 54 9.00 6.29 -5.28
N GLY A 55 7.83 5.80 -5.68
CA GLY A 55 7.53 5.38 -7.05
C GLY A 55 6.30 6.12 -7.57
N VAL A 56 6.14 6.14 -8.88
CA VAL A 56 5.04 6.87 -9.54
C VAL A 56 3.82 5.95 -9.66
N ASN A 57 2.67 6.29 -9.11
CA ASN A 57 2.36 7.14 -7.96
C ASN A 57 1.32 6.37 -7.13
N TYR A 58 0.01 6.48 -7.41
CA TYR A 58 -1.02 5.66 -6.77
C TYR A 58 -0.96 4.19 -7.19
N VAL A 59 -0.62 3.89 -8.44
CA VAL A 59 -0.48 2.49 -8.91
C VAL A 59 0.67 1.83 -8.15
N TYR A 60 1.78 2.53 -7.97
CA TYR A 60 2.94 2.04 -7.22
C TYR A 60 2.65 1.85 -5.72
N GLY A 61 2.07 2.86 -5.06
CA GLY A 61 1.72 2.78 -3.64
C GLY A 61 0.74 1.64 -3.38
N THR A 62 -0.34 1.57 -4.17
CA THR A 62 -1.35 0.50 -4.05
C THR A 62 -0.75 -0.88 -4.34
N GLY A 63 0.09 -0.98 -5.37
CA GLY A 63 0.80 -2.21 -5.73
C GLY A 63 1.81 -2.68 -4.67
N SER A 64 2.30 -1.78 -3.82
CA SER A 64 3.17 -2.11 -2.69
C SER A 64 2.38 -2.55 -1.45
N VAL A 65 1.24 -1.90 -1.19
CA VAL A 65 0.47 -2.12 0.05
C VAL A 65 -0.42 -3.37 -0.01
N VAL A 66 -1.08 -3.64 -1.15
CA VAL A 66 -1.99 -4.80 -1.25
C VAL A 66 -1.28 -6.13 -1.00
N PRO A 67 -0.11 -6.43 -1.61
CA PRO A 67 0.65 -7.64 -1.31
C PRO A 67 1.06 -7.74 0.16
N ALA A 68 1.52 -6.63 0.76
CA ALA A 68 1.91 -6.59 2.17
C ALA A 68 0.77 -6.98 3.11
N LEU A 69 -0.44 -6.44 2.88
CA LEU A 69 -1.62 -6.77 3.68
C LEU A 69 -2.03 -8.25 3.52
N ILE A 70 -1.96 -8.78 2.30
CA ILE A 70 -2.24 -10.21 2.04
C ILE A 70 -1.21 -11.10 2.74
N ALA A 71 0.09 -10.78 2.61
CA ALA A 71 1.17 -11.52 3.25
C ALA A 71 1.02 -11.51 4.78
N ALA A 72 0.58 -10.38 5.35
CA ALA A 72 0.28 -10.24 6.77
C ALA A 72 -0.99 -10.98 7.24
N GLY A 73 -1.68 -11.69 6.33
CA GLY A 73 -2.80 -12.56 6.65
C GLY A 73 -4.18 -11.89 6.58
N LEU A 74 -4.31 -10.69 6.02
CA LEU A 74 -5.63 -10.14 5.73
C LEU A 74 -6.29 -10.96 4.62
N PRO A 75 -7.58 -11.31 4.75
CA PRO A 75 -8.28 -12.05 3.71
C PRO A 75 -8.43 -11.18 2.46
N ALA A 76 -8.34 -11.77 1.27
CA ALA A 76 -8.58 -11.06 0.01
C ALA A 76 -9.97 -10.39 -0.07
N GLY A 77 -10.95 -10.88 0.71
CA GLY A 77 -12.27 -10.29 0.85
C GLY A 77 -12.34 -9.06 1.78
N HIS A 78 -11.24 -8.65 2.42
CA HIS A 78 -11.21 -7.49 3.30
C HIS A 78 -11.63 -6.22 2.55
N PRO A 79 -12.46 -5.33 3.16
CA PRO A 79 -12.96 -4.14 2.47
C PRO A 79 -11.86 -3.26 1.87
N ALA A 80 -10.74 -3.06 2.57
CA ALA A 80 -9.62 -2.26 2.07
C ALA A 80 -9.01 -2.86 0.78
N ILE A 81 -8.79 -4.18 0.75
CA ILE A 81 -8.25 -4.88 -0.41
C ILE A 81 -9.23 -4.80 -1.59
N ARG A 82 -10.52 -5.05 -1.35
CA ARG A 82 -11.55 -4.96 -2.39
C ARG A 82 -11.66 -3.56 -3.01
N ARG A 83 -11.60 -2.52 -2.18
CA ARG A 83 -11.62 -1.13 -2.68
C ARG A 83 -10.39 -0.81 -3.53
N ALA A 84 -9.21 -1.29 -3.11
CA ALA A 84 -7.98 -1.10 -3.85
C ALA A 84 -8.00 -1.82 -5.21
N VAL A 85 -8.49 -3.07 -5.24
CA VAL A 85 -8.65 -3.83 -6.49
C VAL A 85 -9.67 -3.17 -7.41
N ALA A 86 -10.82 -2.74 -6.88
CA ALA A 86 -11.83 -2.02 -7.67
C ALA A 86 -11.28 -0.70 -8.24
N TRP A 87 -10.44 0.01 -7.48
CA TRP A 87 -9.74 1.18 -7.98
C TRP A 87 -8.77 0.83 -9.11
N LEU A 88 -7.92 -0.19 -8.94
CA LEU A 88 -6.99 -0.65 -9.98
C LEU A 88 -7.74 -1.05 -11.27
N GLU A 89 -8.84 -1.79 -11.17
CA GLU A 89 -9.70 -2.13 -12.32
C GLU A 89 -10.25 -0.87 -13.01
N SER A 90 -10.60 0.17 -12.25
CA SER A 90 -11.15 1.41 -12.80
C SER A 90 -10.12 2.29 -13.54
N VAL A 91 -8.82 2.06 -13.30
CA VAL A 91 -7.72 2.84 -13.91
C VAL A 91 -6.88 2.01 -14.88
N GLN A 92 -7.35 0.82 -15.28
CA GLN A 92 -6.70 0.04 -16.33
C GLN A 92 -6.88 0.72 -17.70
N ASN A 93 -5.80 0.78 -18.49
CA ASN A 93 -5.84 1.34 -19.84
C ASN A 93 -6.53 0.39 -20.83
N ASP A 94 -7.03 0.93 -21.94
CA ASP A 94 -7.69 0.15 -23.00
C ASP A 94 -6.80 -0.94 -23.63
N ASP A 95 -5.47 -0.79 -23.54
CA ASP A 95 -4.49 -1.76 -24.01
C ASP A 95 -4.22 -2.92 -23.02
N GLY A 96 -4.89 -2.89 -21.86
CA GLY A 96 -4.78 -3.88 -20.79
C GLY A 96 -3.66 -3.62 -19.79
N GLY A 97 -2.84 -2.58 -19.97
CA GLY A 97 -1.80 -2.19 -19.03
C GLY A 97 -2.28 -1.23 -17.94
N TRP A 98 -1.36 -0.89 -17.04
CA TRP A 98 -1.48 0.21 -16.08
C TRP A 98 -0.31 1.16 -16.28
N GLY A 99 -0.55 2.46 -16.11
CA GLY A 99 0.46 3.49 -16.18
C GLY A 99 -0.02 4.75 -15.50
N GLU A 100 0.92 5.59 -15.07
CA GLU A 100 0.66 6.84 -14.35
C GLU A 100 1.72 7.89 -14.71
#